data_AF-A0A437MCM5-F1
#
_entry.id   AF-A0A437MCM5-F1
#
_cell.length_a   1.000
_cell.length_b   1.000
_cell.length_c   1.000
_cell.angle_alpha   90.00
_cell.angle_beta   90.00
_cell.angle_gamma   90.00
#
_symmetry.space_group_name_H-M   'P 1'
#
loop_
_entity.id
_entity.type
_entity.pdbx_description
1 polymer ?
#
loop_
_entity_poly.entity_id
_entity_poly.type
_entity_poly.pdbx_seq_one_letter_code
_entity_poly.pdbx_strand_id
1 'polypeptide(L)'
;MTQLWQDRAGRNSALRIAALFGMLAPLAWLTAQPWLASDPLDEVISISGTVTLRLLVITLAVTPFGRISGRGRVFDVRRMLGVGSALWGGLHLSFYCADQAWDVPTILDEIWRRFYLTIGIVALLGMTVLAVTSTDGWVKRLKRGWYRLHWLMYPIVPLGLWHAALQGKATPDEAILLTGITLFLFIWRLLPDAPRRRLVFMLPLALLMWPISTGIEYLWFANATRLPAARIFAANWDWMLAPRPALQVALVLIAGLAVAGLARGGLARAGLARAGLVRGRRGR
;
A
#
# COMPACT_ATOMS: atom_id res chain seq x y z
N MET A 1 15.38 -24.07 2.71
CA MET A 1 14.44 -22.93 2.54
C MET A 1 14.05 -22.45 3.93
N THR A 2 14.21 -21.16 4.25
CA THR A 2 13.60 -20.60 5.47
C THR A 2 12.09 -20.63 5.32
N GLN A 3 11.35 -21.10 6.33
CA GLN A 3 9.89 -21.13 6.28
C GLN A 3 9.30 -19.71 6.22
N LEU A 4 8.05 -19.58 5.77
CA LEU A 4 7.38 -18.29 5.56
C LEU A 4 7.34 -17.42 6.83
N TRP A 5 7.28 -18.05 8.00
CA TRP A 5 7.26 -17.40 9.32
C TRP A 5 8.64 -17.21 9.95
N GLN A 6 9.73 -17.64 9.30
CA GLN A 6 11.08 -17.56 9.85
C GLN A 6 11.91 -16.39 9.28
N ASP A 7 12.78 -15.82 10.10
CA ASP A 7 13.80 -14.87 9.67
C ASP A 7 14.94 -15.57 8.90
N ARG A 8 15.91 -14.81 8.39
CA ARG A 8 17.06 -15.36 7.66
C ARG A 8 17.95 -16.27 8.50
N ALA A 9 17.86 -16.18 9.82
CA ALA A 9 18.59 -17.02 10.76
C ALA A 9 17.77 -18.27 11.16
N GLY A 10 16.62 -18.52 10.52
CA GLY A 10 15.76 -19.68 10.80
C GLY A 10 14.90 -19.54 12.05
N ARG A 11 14.88 -18.37 12.71
CA ARG A 11 14.07 -18.16 13.92
C ARG A 11 12.68 -17.67 13.55
N ASN A 12 11.67 -18.04 14.34
CA ASN A 12 10.32 -17.52 14.17
C ASN A 12 10.29 -15.98 14.28
N SER A 13 9.71 -15.33 13.28
CA SER A 13 9.62 -13.88 13.17
C SER A 13 8.17 -13.45 13.34
N ALA A 14 7.86 -12.86 14.49
CA ALA A 14 6.54 -12.30 14.78
C ALA A 14 6.10 -11.29 13.69
N LEU A 15 7.03 -10.55 13.10
CA LEU A 15 6.72 -9.61 12.01
C LEU A 15 6.23 -10.33 10.74
N ARG A 16 6.87 -11.45 10.37
CA ARG A 16 6.45 -12.23 9.20
C ARG A 16 5.12 -12.92 9.45
N ILE A 17 4.93 -13.44 10.65
CA ILE A 17 3.66 -14.03 11.09
C ILE A 17 2.54 -12.98 11.02
N ALA A 18 2.75 -11.81 11.63
CA ALA A 18 1.78 -10.71 11.62
C ALA A 18 1.45 -10.23 10.20
N ALA A 19 2.46 -10.09 9.33
CA ALA A 19 2.21 -9.71 7.95
C ALA A 19 1.47 -10.80 7.16
N LEU A 20 1.74 -12.09 7.41
CA LEU A 20 1.02 -13.20 6.77
C LEU A 20 -0.46 -13.18 7.19
N PHE A 21 -0.74 -13.16 8.49
CA PHE A 21 -2.11 -13.09 8.99
C PHE A 21 -2.82 -11.80 8.55
N GLY A 22 -2.11 -10.67 8.54
CA GLY A 22 -2.66 -9.40 8.04
C GLY A 22 -3.05 -9.46 6.56
N MET A 23 -2.29 -10.19 5.73
CA MET A 23 -2.65 -10.40 4.31
C MET A 23 -3.82 -11.37 4.11
N LEU A 24 -4.07 -12.26 5.06
CA LEU A 24 -5.17 -13.23 5.00
C LEU A 24 -6.43 -12.75 5.73
N ALA A 25 -6.32 -11.77 6.63
CA ALA A 25 -7.43 -11.22 7.41
C ALA A 25 -8.63 -10.77 6.54
N PRO A 26 -8.44 -10.14 5.36
CA PRO A 26 -9.57 -9.79 4.50
C PRO A 26 -10.37 -11.00 4.02
N LEU A 27 -9.72 -12.14 3.77
CA LEU A 27 -10.40 -13.37 3.36
C LEU A 27 -11.30 -13.91 4.49
N ALA A 28 -10.79 -13.94 5.71
CA ALA A 28 -11.57 -14.36 6.88
C ALA A 28 -12.75 -13.42 7.14
N TRP A 29 -12.53 -12.11 6.97
CA TRP A 29 -13.59 -11.10 7.09
C TRP A 29 -14.69 -11.31 6.05
N LEU A 30 -14.32 -11.53 4.78
CA LEU A 30 -15.26 -11.81 3.68
C LEU A 30 -16.15 -13.01 4.00
N THR A 31 -15.58 -14.14 4.43
CA THR A 31 -16.35 -15.35 4.75
C THR A 31 -17.35 -15.20 5.89
N ALA A 32 -17.24 -14.13 6.68
CA ALA A 32 -18.10 -13.86 7.84
C ALA A 32 -19.24 -12.86 7.55
N GLN A 33 -19.36 -12.34 6.32
CA GLN A 33 -20.33 -11.30 5.99
C GLN A 33 -21.69 -11.85 5.52
N PRO A 34 -22.80 -11.62 6.25
CA PRO A 34 -24.13 -12.11 5.85
C PRO A 34 -24.69 -11.43 4.58
N TRP A 35 -24.21 -10.24 4.26
CA TRP A 35 -24.70 -9.39 3.16
C TRP A 35 -24.10 -9.74 1.79
N LEU A 36 -23.16 -10.69 1.73
CA LEU A 36 -22.70 -11.29 0.47
C LEU A 36 -23.83 -12.02 -0.29
N ALA A 37 -25.02 -12.18 0.30
CA ALA A 37 -26.12 -12.90 -0.33
C ALA A 37 -26.80 -12.16 -1.51
N SER A 38 -26.64 -10.84 -1.67
CA SER A 38 -27.34 -10.08 -2.73
C SER A 38 -26.60 -10.05 -4.07
N ASP A 39 -25.29 -9.74 -4.04
CA ASP A 39 -24.38 -9.83 -5.19
C ASP A 39 -22.96 -10.13 -4.68
N PRO A 40 -22.66 -11.41 -4.39
CA PRO A 40 -21.42 -11.80 -3.72
C PRO A 40 -20.17 -11.49 -4.55
N LEU A 41 -20.27 -11.63 -5.88
CA LEU A 41 -19.10 -11.53 -6.74
C LEU A 41 -18.68 -10.09 -6.94
N ASP A 42 -19.62 -9.16 -7.18
CA ASP A 42 -19.26 -7.75 -7.36
C ASP A 42 -18.54 -7.18 -6.14
N GLU A 43 -19.03 -7.51 -4.94
CA GLU A 43 -18.39 -7.07 -3.72
C GLU A 43 -17.00 -7.70 -3.53
N VAL A 44 -16.88 -9.01 -3.73
CA VAL A 44 -15.60 -9.70 -3.57
C VAL A 44 -14.57 -9.17 -4.59
N ILE A 45 -15.00 -8.81 -5.80
CA ILE A 45 -14.19 -8.12 -6.80
C ILE A 45 -13.72 -6.76 -6.25
N SER A 46 -14.62 -5.95 -5.73
CA SER A 46 -14.30 -4.63 -5.14
C SER A 46 -13.31 -4.73 -3.97
N ILE A 47 -13.56 -5.64 -3.02
CA ILE A 47 -12.72 -5.84 -1.84
C ILE A 47 -11.35 -6.39 -2.24
N SER A 48 -11.29 -7.40 -3.11
CA SER A 48 -10.02 -7.99 -3.55
C SER A 48 -9.14 -6.97 -4.31
N GLY A 49 -9.74 -6.10 -5.13
CA GLY A 49 -9.03 -4.99 -5.77
C GLY A 49 -8.48 -3.98 -4.75
N THR A 50 -9.29 -3.61 -3.75
CA THR A 50 -8.87 -2.70 -2.67
C THR A 50 -7.73 -3.30 -1.84
N VAL A 51 -7.80 -4.58 -1.47
CA VAL A 51 -6.74 -5.28 -0.74
C VAL A 51 -5.46 -5.33 -1.55
N THR A 52 -5.55 -5.60 -2.86
CA THR A 52 -4.41 -5.58 -3.79
C THR A 52 -3.65 -4.26 -3.71
N LEU A 53 -4.36 -3.13 -3.85
CA LEU A 53 -3.77 -1.79 -3.81
C LEU A 53 -3.21 -1.43 -2.43
N ARG A 54 -3.94 -1.73 -1.34
CA ARG A 54 -3.46 -1.52 0.03
C ARG A 54 -2.13 -2.24 0.27
N LEU A 55 -2.04 -3.52 -0.10
CA LEU A 55 -0.79 -4.29 0.04
C LEU A 55 0.34 -3.75 -0.83
N LEU A 56 0.02 -3.24 -2.03
CA LEU A 56 1.01 -2.64 -2.92
C LEU A 56 1.60 -1.36 -2.33
N VAL A 57 0.75 -0.48 -1.79
CA VAL A 57 1.15 0.76 -1.11
C VAL A 57 1.91 0.47 0.19
N ILE A 58 1.45 -0.50 0.99
CA ILE A 58 2.16 -0.96 2.18
C ILE A 58 3.56 -1.49 1.81
N THR A 59 3.68 -2.25 0.71
CA THR A 59 4.97 -2.74 0.20
C THR A 59 5.92 -1.58 -0.15
N LEU A 60 5.41 -0.50 -0.75
CA LEU A 60 6.18 0.72 -0.99
C LEU A 60 6.59 1.43 0.31
N ALA A 61 5.74 1.40 1.33
CA ALA A 61 5.95 2.06 2.63
C ALA A 61 7.00 1.37 3.51
N VAL A 62 7.25 0.07 3.32
CA VAL A 62 8.26 -0.70 4.08
C VAL A 62 9.64 -0.01 4.06
N THR A 63 10.06 0.53 2.91
CA THR A 63 11.39 1.11 2.79
C THR A 63 11.55 2.45 3.52
N PRO A 64 10.68 3.46 3.31
CA PRO A 64 10.65 4.66 4.13
C PRO A 64 10.56 4.35 5.62
N PHE A 65 9.65 3.45 6.02
CA PHE A 65 9.49 3.05 7.41
C PHE A 65 10.77 2.45 8.00
N GLY A 66 11.41 1.51 7.31
CA GLY A 66 12.65 0.89 7.77
C GLY A 66 13.80 1.89 7.93
N ARG A 67 13.91 2.86 7.00
CA ARG A 67 14.95 3.90 7.05
C ARG A 67 14.69 4.95 8.13
N ILE A 68 13.44 5.35 8.33
CA ILE A 68 13.04 6.33 9.36
C ILE A 68 13.02 5.69 10.77
N SER A 69 12.66 4.43 10.90
CA SER A 69 12.71 3.75 12.21
C SER A 69 14.10 3.23 12.58
N GLY A 70 14.99 3.05 11.59
CA GLY A 70 16.28 2.37 11.78
C GLY A 70 16.13 0.85 11.97
N ARG A 71 14.94 0.27 11.83
CA ARG A 71 14.68 -1.16 11.99
C ARG A 71 14.89 -1.92 10.68
N GLY A 72 16.09 -2.47 10.49
CA GLY A 72 16.42 -3.29 9.32
C GLY A 72 15.55 -4.54 9.14
N ARG A 73 14.98 -5.10 10.22
CA ARG A 73 14.12 -6.29 10.17
C ARG A 73 12.84 -6.09 9.36
N VAL A 74 12.38 -4.85 9.18
CA VAL A 74 11.15 -4.58 8.41
C VAL A 74 11.34 -4.89 6.92
N PHE A 75 12.57 -4.85 6.42
CA PHE A 75 12.86 -5.22 5.03
C PHE A 75 12.57 -6.70 4.74
N ASP A 76 12.52 -7.58 5.75
CA ASP A 76 12.28 -9.01 5.57
C ASP A 76 10.85 -9.33 5.12
N VAL A 77 9.87 -8.46 5.42
CA VAL A 77 8.47 -8.65 4.96
C VAL A 77 8.17 -8.02 3.61
N ARG A 78 9.06 -7.18 3.07
CA ARG A 78 8.82 -6.45 1.81
C ARG A 78 8.44 -7.38 0.66
N ARG A 79 9.22 -8.45 0.47
CA ARG A 79 8.98 -9.43 -0.59
C ARG A 79 7.68 -10.20 -0.37
N MET A 80 7.39 -10.54 0.87
CA MET A 80 6.17 -11.27 1.22
C MET A 80 4.92 -10.44 0.92
N LEU A 81 4.93 -9.14 1.29
CA LEU A 81 3.85 -8.20 1.00
C LEU A 81 3.67 -7.96 -0.50
N GLY A 82 4.78 -7.81 -1.24
CA GLY A 82 4.73 -7.62 -2.69
C GLY A 82 4.16 -8.83 -3.44
N VAL A 83 4.57 -10.04 -3.07
CA VAL A 83 4.00 -11.28 -3.61
C VAL A 83 2.54 -11.43 -3.19
N GLY A 84 2.21 -11.14 -1.93
CA GLY A 84 0.82 -11.16 -1.44
C GLY A 84 -0.10 -10.22 -2.21
N SER A 85 0.37 -9.00 -2.53
CA SER A 85 -0.34 -8.05 -3.39
C SER A 85 -0.61 -8.64 -4.78
N ALA A 86 0.37 -9.28 -5.42
CA ALA A 86 0.19 -9.92 -6.72
C ALA A 86 -0.79 -11.12 -6.66
N LEU A 87 -0.77 -11.90 -5.58
CA LEU A 87 -1.73 -12.99 -5.38
C LEU A 87 -3.16 -12.47 -5.23
N TRP A 88 -3.37 -11.40 -4.45
CA TRP A 88 -4.66 -10.74 -4.35
C TRP A 88 -5.10 -10.14 -5.70
N GLY A 89 -4.18 -9.61 -6.50
CA GLY A 89 -4.49 -9.14 -7.86
C GLY A 89 -4.90 -10.29 -8.79
N GLY A 90 -4.29 -11.46 -8.66
CA GLY A 90 -4.71 -12.67 -9.37
C GLY A 90 -6.07 -13.18 -8.93
N LEU A 91 -6.37 -13.13 -7.62
CA LEU A 91 -7.71 -13.44 -7.09
C LEU A 91 -8.75 -12.45 -7.62
N HIS A 92 -8.43 -11.15 -7.65
CA HIS A 92 -9.30 -10.13 -8.20
C HIS A 92 -9.69 -10.42 -9.66
N LEU A 93 -8.71 -10.76 -10.52
CA LEU A 93 -9.00 -11.20 -11.89
C LEU A 93 -9.82 -12.49 -11.91
N SER A 94 -9.52 -13.45 -11.02
CA SER A 94 -10.25 -14.72 -10.97
C SER A 94 -11.72 -14.54 -10.60
N PHE A 95 -12.02 -13.63 -9.67
CA PHE A 95 -13.40 -13.29 -9.32
C PHE A 95 -14.13 -12.59 -10.46
N TYR A 96 -13.45 -11.69 -11.19
CA TYR A 96 -14.01 -11.11 -12.42
C TYR A 96 -14.29 -12.18 -13.49
N CYS A 97 -13.36 -13.11 -13.72
CA CYS A 97 -13.61 -14.22 -14.65
C CYS A 97 -14.79 -15.09 -14.19
N ALA A 98 -14.93 -15.33 -12.88
CA ALA A 98 -16.05 -16.08 -12.33
C ALA A 98 -17.39 -15.36 -12.51
N ASP A 99 -17.42 -14.03 -12.34
CA ASP A 99 -18.58 -13.17 -12.61
C ASP A 99 -18.99 -13.24 -14.09
N GLN A 100 -18.02 -13.33 -15.00
CA GLN A 100 -18.25 -13.58 -16.42
C GLN A 100 -18.44 -15.07 -16.78
N ALA A 101 -18.76 -15.92 -15.80
CA ALA A 101 -18.99 -17.37 -15.95
C ALA A 101 -17.85 -18.13 -16.65
N TRP A 102 -16.63 -17.62 -16.61
CA TRP A 102 -15.46 -18.12 -17.33
C TRP A 102 -15.60 -18.14 -18.87
N ASP A 103 -16.51 -17.35 -19.43
CA ASP A 103 -16.69 -17.22 -20.88
C ASP A 103 -15.58 -16.35 -21.50
N VAL A 104 -14.52 -17.01 -21.98
CA VAL A 104 -13.30 -16.34 -22.49
C VAL A 104 -13.58 -15.35 -23.62
N PRO A 105 -14.38 -15.66 -24.68
CA PRO A 105 -14.80 -14.68 -25.67
C PRO A 105 -15.40 -13.40 -25.09
N THR A 106 -16.35 -13.54 -24.15
CA THR A 106 -17.02 -12.39 -23.51
C THR A 106 -16.04 -11.58 -22.66
N ILE A 107 -15.20 -12.25 -21.87
CA ILE A 107 -14.15 -11.60 -21.06
C ILE A 107 -13.21 -10.77 -21.94
N LEU A 108 -12.73 -11.33 -23.05
CA LEU A 108 -11.79 -10.65 -23.95
C LEU A 108 -12.45 -9.46 -24.66
N ASP A 109 -13.68 -9.61 -25.14
CA ASP A 109 -14.44 -8.51 -25.77
C ASP A 109 -14.68 -7.37 -24.77
N GLU A 110 -15.03 -7.70 -23.52
CA GLU A 110 -15.25 -6.70 -22.48
C GLU A 110 -13.95 -5.97 -22.08
N ILE A 111 -12.85 -6.70 -21.87
CA ILE A 111 -11.52 -6.11 -21.57
C ILE A 111 -11.10 -5.15 -22.67
N TRP A 112 -11.35 -5.50 -23.93
CA TRP A 112 -11.03 -4.69 -25.09
C TRP A 112 -11.88 -3.42 -25.16
N ARG A 113 -13.20 -3.53 -24.92
CA ARG A 113 -14.13 -2.40 -24.98
C ARG A 113 -13.98 -1.43 -23.80
N ARG A 114 -13.60 -1.93 -22.62
CA ARG A 114 -13.50 -1.13 -21.40
C ARG A 114 -12.06 -0.78 -21.10
N PHE A 115 -11.66 0.44 -21.45
CA PHE A 115 -10.29 0.92 -21.29
C PHE A 115 -9.71 0.72 -19.88
N TYR A 116 -10.52 0.90 -18.82
CA TYR A 116 -10.04 0.68 -17.45
C TYR A 116 -9.65 -0.78 -17.19
N LEU A 117 -10.33 -1.78 -17.77
CA LEU A 117 -9.97 -3.19 -17.63
C LEU A 117 -8.60 -3.47 -18.26
N THR A 118 -8.34 -2.89 -19.43
CA THR A 118 -7.03 -2.99 -20.08
C THR A 118 -5.91 -2.43 -19.19
N ILE A 119 -6.12 -1.28 -18.53
CA ILE A 119 -5.15 -0.73 -17.55
C ILE A 119 -4.90 -1.73 -16.41
N GLY A 120 -5.97 -2.34 -15.88
CA GLY A 120 -5.89 -3.34 -14.82
C GLY A 120 -5.05 -4.56 -15.23
N ILE A 121 -5.27 -5.09 -16.43
CA ILE A 121 -4.48 -6.21 -16.99
C ILE A 121 -3.01 -5.83 -17.15
N VAL A 122 -2.70 -4.64 -17.68
CA VAL A 122 -1.30 -4.17 -17.81
C VAL A 122 -0.61 -4.09 -16.44
N ALA A 123 -1.30 -3.53 -15.43
CA ALA A 123 -0.77 -3.47 -14.07
C ALA A 123 -0.54 -4.88 -13.50
N LEU A 124 -1.51 -5.78 -13.66
CA LEU A 124 -1.45 -7.15 -13.16
C LEU A 124 -0.34 -7.97 -13.83
N LEU A 125 -0.15 -7.83 -15.14
CA LEU A 125 0.96 -8.48 -15.86
C LEU A 125 2.31 -8.01 -15.31
N GLY A 126 2.46 -6.70 -15.07
CA GLY A 126 3.64 -6.15 -14.41
C GLY A 126 3.85 -6.76 -13.02
N MET A 127 2.79 -6.84 -12.20
CA MET A 127 2.84 -7.47 -10.87
C MET A 127 3.22 -8.95 -10.94
N THR A 128 2.68 -9.70 -11.90
CA THR A 128 3.00 -11.11 -12.12
C THR A 128 4.48 -11.30 -12.45
N VAL A 129 5.04 -10.46 -13.33
CA VAL A 129 6.48 -10.50 -13.64
C VAL A 129 7.33 -10.26 -12.39
N LEU A 130 6.95 -9.29 -11.54
CA LEU A 130 7.64 -9.03 -10.28
C LEU A 130 7.50 -10.19 -9.28
N ALA A 131 6.33 -10.82 -9.19
CA ALA A 131 6.07 -11.94 -8.30
C ALA A 131 6.85 -13.19 -8.70
N VAL A 132 6.83 -13.56 -10.00
CA VAL A 132 7.57 -14.71 -10.53
C VAL A 132 9.08 -14.54 -10.33
N THR A 133 9.58 -13.32 -10.54
CA THR A 133 11.01 -13.01 -10.34
C THR A 133 11.39 -12.73 -8.88
N SER A 134 10.43 -12.82 -7.95
CA SER A 134 10.64 -12.74 -6.51
C SER A 134 10.90 -14.13 -5.92
N THR A 135 11.75 -14.95 -6.54
CA THR A 135 12.28 -16.21 -5.97
C THR A 135 13.79 -16.10 -5.76
N ASP A 136 14.36 -16.88 -4.82
CA ASP A 136 15.81 -16.84 -4.56
C ASP A 136 16.62 -17.21 -5.80
N GLY A 137 16.09 -18.13 -6.63
CA GLY A 137 16.69 -18.50 -7.91
C GLY A 137 16.73 -17.33 -8.89
N TRP A 138 15.61 -16.63 -9.10
CA TRP A 138 15.55 -15.50 -10.02
C TRP A 138 16.38 -14.29 -9.54
N VAL A 139 16.40 -14.01 -8.24
CA VAL A 139 17.25 -12.96 -7.66
C VAL A 139 18.73 -13.25 -7.94
N LYS A 140 19.18 -14.50 -7.75
CA LYS A 140 20.55 -14.93 -8.05
C LYS A 140 20.88 -14.88 -9.54
N ARG A 141 19.93 -15.27 -10.41
CA ARG A 141 20.10 -15.28 -11.87
C ARG A 141 20.22 -13.88 -12.46
N LEU A 142 19.30 -12.98 -12.10
CA LEU A 142 19.19 -11.65 -12.72
C LEU A 142 20.15 -10.60 -12.12
N LYS A 143 20.66 -10.80 -10.91
CA LYS A 143 21.63 -9.91 -10.24
C LYS A 143 21.20 -8.44 -10.30
N ARG A 144 22.00 -7.56 -10.92
CA ARG A 144 21.69 -6.12 -11.09
C ARG A 144 20.41 -5.89 -11.91
N GLY A 145 20.11 -6.76 -12.86
CA GLY A 145 18.89 -6.70 -13.67
C GLY A 145 17.62 -6.87 -12.84
N TRP A 146 17.68 -7.63 -11.74
CA TRP A 146 16.55 -7.79 -10.82
C TRP A 146 16.07 -6.46 -10.23
N TYR A 147 17.02 -5.60 -9.85
CA TYR A 147 16.70 -4.27 -9.32
C TYR A 147 16.06 -3.37 -10.37
N ARG A 148 16.55 -3.40 -11.61
CA ARG A 148 15.97 -2.65 -12.74
C ARG A 148 14.56 -3.14 -13.05
N LEU A 149 14.34 -4.45 -13.07
CA LEU A 149 13.01 -5.03 -13.27
C LEU A 149 12.04 -4.54 -12.20
N HIS A 150 12.46 -4.52 -10.94
CA HIS A 150 11.62 -4.06 -9.83
C HIS A 150 11.34 -2.55 -9.83
N TRP A 151 11.93 -1.77 -10.74
CA TRP A 151 11.48 -0.39 -10.99
C TRP A 151 10.11 -0.35 -11.65
N LEU A 152 9.64 -1.44 -12.27
CA LEU A 152 8.25 -1.54 -12.77
C LEU A 152 7.23 -1.28 -11.67
N MET A 153 7.58 -1.41 -10.39
CA MET A 153 6.68 -1.03 -9.30
C MET A 153 6.25 0.45 -9.38
N TYR A 154 7.09 1.34 -9.92
CA TYR A 154 6.79 2.77 -10.04
C TYR A 154 5.69 3.10 -11.05
N PRO A 155 5.62 2.47 -12.23
CA PRO A 155 4.43 2.60 -13.10
C PRO A 155 3.26 1.69 -12.67
N ILE A 156 3.50 0.50 -12.09
CA ILE A 156 2.41 -0.42 -11.69
C ILE A 156 1.49 0.22 -10.64
N VAL A 157 2.04 0.89 -9.61
CA VAL A 157 1.20 1.45 -8.54
C VAL A 157 0.25 2.54 -9.06
N PRO A 158 0.70 3.55 -9.82
CA PRO A 158 -0.19 4.52 -10.47
C PRO A 158 -1.19 3.89 -11.42
N LEU A 159 -0.80 2.87 -12.22
CA LEU A 159 -1.75 2.17 -13.10
C LEU A 159 -2.87 1.49 -12.31
N GLY A 160 -2.54 0.82 -11.20
CA GLY A 160 -3.53 0.21 -10.32
C GLY A 160 -4.48 1.24 -9.68
N LEU A 161 -3.94 2.38 -9.22
CA LEU A 161 -4.75 3.48 -8.68
C LEU A 161 -5.66 4.09 -9.76
N TRP A 162 -5.14 4.28 -10.96
CA TRP A 162 -5.92 4.79 -12.10
C TRP A 162 -7.04 3.82 -12.46
N HIS A 163 -6.73 2.53 -12.58
CA HIS A 163 -7.72 1.47 -12.82
C HIS A 163 -8.87 1.55 -11.81
N ALA A 164 -8.57 1.63 -10.52
CA ALA A 164 -9.58 1.74 -9.47
C ALA A 164 -10.38 3.05 -9.55
N ALA A 165 -9.73 4.18 -9.86
CA ALA A 165 -10.39 5.47 -9.99
C ALA A 165 -11.42 5.48 -11.14
N LEU A 166 -11.09 4.86 -12.28
CA LEU A 166 -11.99 4.81 -13.44
C LEU A 166 -13.20 3.88 -13.27
N GLN A 167 -13.15 2.89 -12.37
CA GLN A 167 -14.27 1.97 -12.17
C GLN A 167 -15.51 2.65 -11.59
N GLY A 168 -15.35 3.80 -10.92
CA GLY A 168 -16.45 4.51 -10.25
C GLY A 168 -17.08 3.75 -9.06
N LYS A 169 -16.68 2.49 -8.82
CA LYS A 169 -17.12 1.63 -7.71
C LYS A 169 -16.28 1.80 -6.45
N ALA A 170 -15.03 2.23 -6.57
CA ALA A 170 -14.23 2.59 -5.41
C ALA A 170 -14.86 3.81 -4.74
N THR A 171 -15.02 3.78 -3.41
CA THR A 171 -15.37 4.99 -2.68
C THR A 171 -14.29 6.04 -2.99
N PRO A 172 -14.67 7.27 -3.40
CA PRO A 172 -13.69 8.32 -3.71
C PRO A 172 -12.65 8.48 -2.60
N ASP A 173 -13.09 8.23 -1.37
CA ASP A 173 -12.29 8.26 -0.15
C ASP A 173 -11.05 7.37 -0.20
N GLU A 174 -11.19 6.08 -0.56
CA GLU A 174 -10.06 5.14 -0.58
C GLU A 174 -9.07 5.48 -1.69
N ALA A 175 -9.59 5.87 -2.87
CA ALA A 175 -8.75 6.23 -4.02
C ALA A 175 -7.88 7.46 -3.72
N ILE A 176 -8.45 8.49 -3.11
CA ILE A 176 -7.72 9.70 -2.70
C ILE A 176 -6.70 9.38 -1.60
N LEU A 177 -7.10 8.57 -0.61
CA LEU A 177 -6.21 8.15 0.47
C LEU A 177 -4.95 7.44 -0.04
N LEU A 178 -5.12 6.40 -0.87
CA LEU A 178 -4.01 5.63 -1.40
C LEU A 178 -3.16 6.43 -2.40
N THR A 179 -3.78 7.34 -3.16
CA THR A 179 -3.07 8.25 -4.08
C THR A 179 -2.20 9.23 -3.30
N GLY A 180 -2.73 9.88 -2.27
CA GLY A 180 -1.98 10.82 -1.44
C GLY A 180 -0.81 10.15 -0.71
N ILE A 181 -1.03 8.95 -0.15
CA ILE A 181 0.04 8.17 0.48
C ILE A 181 1.09 7.77 -0.57
N THR A 182 0.69 7.31 -1.75
CA THR A 182 1.63 6.93 -2.82
C THR A 182 2.47 8.12 -3.26
N LEU A 183 1.86 9.29 -3.44
CA LEU A 183 2.56 10.52 -3.79
C LEU A 183 3.59 10.91 -2.73
N PHE A 184 3.22 10.87 -1.45
CA PHE A 184 4.19 11.06 -0.35
C PHE A 184 5.37 10.08 -0.44
N LEU A 185 5.07 8.80 -0.68
CA LEU A 185 6.09 7.75 -0.80
C LEU A 185 7.01 7.95 -2.01
N PHE A 186 6.52 8.55 -3.10
CA PHE A 186 7.32 8.91 -4.27
C PHE A 186 8.19 10.14 -3.99
N ILE A 187 7.63 11.20 -3.39
CA ILE A 187 8.39 12.38 -2.96
C ILE A 187 9.53 11.96 -2.01
N TRP A 188 9.24 11.07 -1.05
CA TRP A 188 10.27 10.52 -0.15
C TRP A 188 11.47 9.90 -0.89
N ARG A 189 11.24 9.25 -2.03
CA ARG A 189 12.28 8.60 -2.83
C ARG A 189 13.13 9.59 -3.62
N LEU A 190 12.56 10.73 -3.99
CA LEU A 190 13.25 11.82 -4.69
C LEU A 190 14.12 12.66 -3.74
N LEU A 191 13.81 12.63 -2.43
CA LEU A 191 14.59 13.36 -1.44
C LEU A 191 16.00 12.78 -1.22
N PRO A 192 17.01 13.63 -0.94
CA PRO A 192 18.35 13.18 -0.57
C PRO A 192 18.38 12.32 0.71
N ASP A 193 19.46 11.57 0.91
CA ASP A 193 19.61 10.61 1.99
C ASP A 193 19.45 11.19 3.41
N ALA A 194 19.97 12.39 3.64
CA ALA A 194 19.93 13.06 4.93
C ALA A 194 18.51 13.51 5.34
N PRO A 195 17.76 14.28 4.53
CA PRO A 195 16.43 14.75 4.91
C PRO A 195 15.41 13.63 5.01
N ARG A 196 15.43 12.65 4.09
CA ARG A 196 14.41 11.57 4.04
C ARG A 196 14.40 10.64 5.26
N ARG A 197 15.44 10.70 6.11
CA ARG A 197 15.54 9.89 7.33
C ARG A 197 15.08 10.64 8.58
N ARG A 198 14.89 11.97 8.53
CA ARG A 198 14.64 12.81 9.71
C ARG A 198 13.18 13.24 9.76
N LEU A 199 12.53 13.01 10.91
CA LEU A 199 11.11 13.33 11.10
C LEU A 199 10.80 14.82 10.91
N VAL A 200 11.73 15.71 11.26
CA VAL A 200 11.57 17.17 11.10
C VAL A 200 11.27 17.59 9.65
N PHE A 201 11.74 16.85 8.65
CA PHE A 201 11.41 17.10 7.24
C PHE A 201 10.17 16.32 6.79
N MET A 202 9.89 15.17 7.41
CA MET A 202 8.79 14.30 6.99
C MET A 202 7.44 14.73 7.54
N LEU A 203 7.39 15.29 8.75
CA LEU A 203 6.13 15.73 9.38
C LEU A 203 5.51 16.92 8.64
N PRO A 204 6.25 17.99 8.30
CA PRO A 204 5.69 19.07 7.47
C PRO A 204 5.27 18.56 6.10
N LEU A 205 6.06 17.69 5.46
CA LEU A 205 5.69 17.08 4.18
C LEU A 205 4.39 16.27 4.29
N ALA A 206 4.23 15.47 5.34
CA ALA A 206 3.01 14.71 5.60
C ALA A 206 1.79 15.61 5.83
N LEU A 207 1.98 16.75 6.53
CA LEU A 207 0.91 17.74 6.72
C LEU A 207 0.54 18.43 5.40
N LEU A 208 1.52 18.79 4.57
CA LEU A 208 1.30 19.37 3.24
C LEU A 208 0.56 18.42 2.30
N MET A 209 0.58 17.11 2.56
CA MET A 209 -0.21 16.17 1.76
C MET A 209 -1.71 16.36 1.89
N TRP A 210 -2.22 16.98 2.97
CA TRP A 210 -3.64 17.28 3.09
C TRP A 210 -4.11 18.24 1.98
N PRO A 211 -3.65 19.50 1.88
CA PRO A 211 -4.10 20.40 0.81
C PRO A 211 -3.76 19.89 -0.59
N ILE A 212 -2.65 19.15 -0.77
CA ILE A 212 -2.31 18.52 -2.05
C ILE A 212 -3.37 17.48 -2.44
N SER A 213 -3.74 16.59 -1.50
CA SER A 213 -4.73 15.55 -1.75
C SER A 213 -6.10 16.15 -2.02
N THR A 214 -6.44 17.26 -1.36
CA THR A 214 -7.68 17.97 -1.67
C THR A 214 -7.66 18.60 -3.06
N GLY A 215 -6.53 19.14 -3.50
CA GLY A 215 -6.37 19.62 -4.87
C GLY A 215 -6.55 18.51 -5.90
N ILE A 216 -5.98 17.33 -5.64
CA ILE A 216 -6.17 16.13 -6.48
C ILE A 216 -7.64 15.72 -6.53
N GLU A 217 -8.30 15.66 -5.37
CA GLU A 217 -9.72 15.34 -5.27
C GLU A 217 -10.59 16.34 -6.05
N TYR A 218 -10.35 17.64 -5.86
CA TYR A 218 -11.04 18.68 -6.60
C TYR A 218 -10.86 18.52 -8.12
N LEU A 219 -9.62 18.32 -8.59
CA LEU A 219 -9.34 18.14 -10.02
C LEU A 219 -10.03 16.89 -10.57
N TRP A 220 -10.05 15.79 -9.82
CA TRP A 220 -10.77 14.58 -10.21
C TRP A 220 -12.25 14.87 -10.37
N PHE A 221 -12.91 15.44 -9.35
CA PHE A 221 -14.34 15.70 -9.43
C PHE A 221 -14.70 16.76 -10.48
N ALA A 222 -13.85 17.77 -10.69
CA ALA A 222 -14.08 18.83 -11.66
C ALA A 222 -13.95 18.36 -13.12
N ASN A 223 -13.09 17.37 -13.40
CA ASN A 223 -12.77 16.96 -14.78
C ASN A 223 -13.29 15.57 -15.15
N ALA A 224 -13.35 14.64 -14.19
CA ALA A 224 -13.70 13.25 -14.44
C ALA A 224 -15.12 12.89 -14.00
N THR A 225 -15.80 13.76 -13.23
CA THR A 225 -17.16 13.49 -12.74
C THR A 225 -18.11 14.65 -13.04
N ARG A 226 -19.42 14.42 -12.88
CA ARG A 226 -20.45 15.48 -12.97
C ARG A 226 -20.83 16.06 -11.61
N LEU A 227 -20.07 15.79 -10.55
CA LEU A 227 -20.38 16.22 -9.19
C LEU A 227 -19.86 17.63 -8.90
N PRO A 228 -20.48 18.38 -7.98
CA PRO A 228 -20.10 19.77 -7.69
C PRO A 228 -18.77 19.84 -6.94
N ALA A 229 -17.67 19.90 -7.69
CA ALA A 229 -16.30 19.89 -7.16
C ALA A 229 -16.04 20.99 -6.13
N ALA A 230 -16.62 22.18 -6.29
CA ALA A 230 -16.48 23.28 -5.33
C ALA A 230 -17.08 22.95 -3.95
N ARG A 231 -18.18 22.19 -3.90
CA ARG A 231 -18.78 21.76 -2.62
C ARG A 231 -17.94 20.68 -1.95
N ILE A 232 -17.41 19.74 -2.74
CA ILE A 232 -16.52 18.67 -2.24
C ILE A 232 -15.21 19.29 -1.72
N PHE A 233 -14.69 20.27 -2.42
CA PHE A 233 -13.58 21.09 -1.94
C PHE A 233 -13.95 21.74 -0.62
N ALA A 234 -15.00 22.57 -0.54
CA ALA A 234 -15.37 23.23 0.71
C ALA A 234 -15.55 22.24 1.89
N ALA A 235 -16.11 21.06 1.63
CA ALA A 235 -16.33 20.03 2.64
C ALA A 235 -15.05 19.46 3.25
N ASN A 236 -13.89 19.55 2.59
CA ASN A 236 -12.60 19.14 3.16
C ASN A 236 -12.08 20.06 4.28
N TRP A 237 -12.73 21.22 4.47
CA TRP A 237 -12.44 22.19 5.53
C TRP A 237 -13.56 22.23 6.58
N ASP A 238 -14.59 21.39 6.42
CA ASP A 238 -15.66 21.24 7.39
C ASP A 238 -15.27 20.22 8.46
N TRP A 239 -15.00 20.74 9.66
CA TRP A 239 -14.58 19.96 10.82
C TRP A 239 -15.72 19.24 11.54
N MET A 240 -16.97 19.53 11.17
CA MET A 240 -18.15 18.90 11.78
C MET A 240 -18.47 17.55 11.13
N LEU A 241 -17.91 17.27 9.95
CA LEU A 241 -17.99 15.99 9.27
C LEU A 241 -16.81 15.10 9.66
N ALA A 242 -16.99 13.77 9.58
CA ALA A 242 -15.89 12.81 9.75
C ALA A 242 -14.69 13.21 8.87
N PRO A 243 -13.44 12.98 9.31
CA PRO A 243 -12.26 13.46 8.61
C PRO A 243 -12.31 13.02 7.16
N ARG A 244 -12.35 14.00 6.26
CA ARG A 244 -12.42 13.78 4.82
C ARG A 244 -11.15 13.08 4.31
N PRO A 245 -11.20 12.43 3.14
CA PRO A 245 -10.12 11.58 2.64
C PRO A 245 -8.77 12.29 2.57
N ALA A 246 -8.75 13.56 2.18
CA ALA A 246 -7.53 14.34 2.11
C ALA A 246 -6.90 14.59 3.49
N LEU A 247 -7.72 14.84 4.53
CA LEU A 247 -7.23 14.95 5.91
C LEU A 247 -6.75 13.59 6.42
N GLN A 248 -7.44 12.49 6.09
CA GLN A 248 -7.02 11.14 6.43
C GLN A 248 -5.62 10.81 5.90
N VAL A 249 -5.26 11.29 4.70
CA VAL A 249 -3.88 11.15 4.16
C VAL A 249 -2.85 11.69 5.15
N ALA A 250 -2.99 12.94 5.59
CA ALA A 250 -2.05 13.54 6.51
C ALA A 250 -2.03 12.81 7.87
N LEU A 251 -3.20 12.45 8.41
CA LEU A 251 -3.31 11.73 9.68
C LEU A 251 -2.61 10.36 9.63
N VAL A 252 -2.87 9.57 8.59
CA VAL A 252 -2.23 8.25 8.41
C VAL A 252 -0.72 8.37 8.26
N LEU A 253 -0.26 9.36 7.47
CA LEU A 253 1.18 9.61 7.29
C LEU A 253 1.85 10.05 8.59
N ILE A 254 1.25 10.97 9.34
CA ILE A 254 1.75 11.44 10.64
C ILE A 254 1.78 10.29 11.64
N ALA A 255 0.72 9.48 11.72
CA ALA A 255 0.68 8.30 12.59
C ALA A 255 1.79 7.30 12.24
N GLY A 256 1.99 6.99 10.95
CA GLY A 256 3.07 6.12 10.50
C GLY A 256 4.47 6.66 10.84
N LEU A 257 4.68 7.97 10.71
CA LEU A 257 5.92 8.66 11.08
C LEU A 257 6.15 8.64 12.60
N ALA A 258 5.09 8.84 13.40
CA ALA A 258 5.16 8.76 14.85
C ALA A 258 5.58 7.36 15.32
N VAL A 259 4.96 6.30 14.75
CA VAL A 259 5.34 4.91 15.01
C VAL A 259 6.81 4.66 14.64
N ALA A 260 7.27 5.16 13.49
CA ALA A 260 8.67 5.05 13.08
C ALA A 260 9.62 5.79 14.04
N GLY A 261 9.22 6.97 14.53
CA GLY A 261 9.96 7.75 15.52
C GLY A 261 10.12 7.06 16.86
N LEU A 262 9.01 6.54 17.42
CA LEU A 262 9.00 5.76 18.66
C LEU A 262 9.89 4.52 18.52
N ALA A 263 9.79 3.83 17.38
CA ALA A 263 10.63 2.68 17.07
C ALA A 263 12.13 3.01 17.08
N ARG A 264 12.53 4.17 16.54
CA ARG A 264 13.91 4.64 16.54
C ARG A 264 14.39 5.03 17.95
N GLY A 265 13.56 5.76 18.70
CA GLY A 265 13.86 6.17 20.08
C GLY A 265 14.11 4.97 21.01
N GLY A 266 13.31 3.91 20.87
CA GLY A 266 13.49 2.66 21.61
C GLY A 266 14.84 1.98 21.33
N LEU A 267 15.32 1.99 20.08
CA LEU A 267 16.64 1.46 19.72
C LEU A 267 17.78 2.27 20.34
N ALA A 268 17.70 3.59 20.30
CA ALA A 268 18.71 4.46 20.90
C ALA A 268 18.83 4.23 22.41
N ARG A 269 17.68 4.14 23.11
CA ARG A 269 17.64 3.84 24.56
C ARG A 269 18.24 2.47 24.88
N ALA A 270 17.89 1.44 24.11
CA ALA A 270 18.45 0.10 24.30
C ALA A 270 19.96 0.05 24.06
N GLY A 271 20.47 0.81 23.09
CA GLY A 271 21.90 0.95 22.82
C GLY A 271 22.64 1.61 23.99
N LEU A 272 22.12 2.73 24.51
CA LEU A 272 22.69 3.44 25.66
C LEU A 272 22.68 2.58 26.94
N ALA A 273 21.61 1.80 27.15
CA ALA A 273 21.52 0.87 28.28
C ALA A 273 22.58 -0.25 28.18
N ARG A 274 22.80 -0.82 27.00
CA ARG A 274 23.85 -1.83 26.76
C ARG A 274 25.26 -1.27 26.93
N ALA A 275 25.47 0.01 26.60
CA ALA A 275 26.74 0.71 26.81
C ALA A 275 26.98 1.13 28.28
N GLY A 276 26.07 0.80 29.21
CA GLY A 276 26.19 1.19 30.62
C GLY A 276 26.02 2.69 30.89
N LEU A 277 25.61 3.47 29.89
CA LEU A 277 25.47 4.94 29.97
C LEU A 277 24.13 5.37 30.59
N VAL A 278 23.18 4.47 30.73
CA VAL A 278 21.95 4.68 31.51
C VAL A 278 22.17 4.09 32.90
N ARG A 279 22.87 4.83 33.77
CA ARG A 279 22.88 4.53 35.21
C ARG A 279 21.48 4.82 35.75
N GLY A 280 20.75 3.78 36.11
CA GLY A 280 19.54 3.92 36.91
C GLY A 280 19.88 4.71 38.17
N ARG A 281 19.16 5.80 38.42
CA ARG A 281 19.02 6.36 39.76
C ARG A 281 18.41 5.26 40.64
N ARG A 282 19.25 4.40 41.21
CA ARG A 282 18.94 3.70 42.45
C ARG A 282 19.32 4.67 43.58
N GLY A 283 18.45 5.64 43.85
CA GLY A 283 18.36 6.30 45.17
C GLY A 283 17.24 5.57 45.90
N ARG A 284 17.58 4.80 46.93
CA ARG A 284 17.51 5.20 48.35
C ARG A 284 16.07 5.31 48.82
#